data_AF-A0ABD6PBN6-F1
#
_entry.id   AF-A0ABD6PBN6-F1
#
_cell.length_a   1.000
_cell.length_b   1.000
_cell.length_c   1.000
_cell.angle_alpha   90.00
_cell.angle_beta   90.00
_cell.angle_gamma   90.00
#
_symmetry.space_group_name_H-M   'P 1'
#
loop_
_entity.id
_entity.type
_entity.pdbx_description
1 polymer ?
#
loop_
_entity_poly.entity_id
_entity_poly.type
_entity_poly.pdbx_seq_one_letter_code
_entity_poly.pdbx_strand_id
1 'polypeptide(L)'
;MSRIFDIVQSMSGQKNVIVLPRPYLLFFKEDQQAHALAAVLNNLVFWSAFGDEDGWFYKTHKELGAEAGELTEDQTERLVKKLVNKYLPGVIETCSRKVNGTPTKHYRIDGDALISLIFPENNDSAKVRNGKREDAESKPRSCVSQSANNRNLGSRESTESYLYTDFNTELNKQTNKPICPVAPQPDRDVLITDQAKQVLTHLNQVTSSRYQVSTTSLQNIRARIGEGFTVEDLSLVVDYCNAKWSDDLTMAAYLRPQTLFQPTKFPAYLKSATNWANAGRPARVNGKWEREDGIFKSSFQNTDYSKVPAGFRGANS
;
A
#
# COMPACT_ATOMS: atom_id res chain seq x y z
N MET A 1 13.90 18.49 34.91
CA MET A 1 13.10 18.52 33.67
C MET A 1 13.26 17.18 32.98
N SER A 2 12.17 16.55 32.58
CA SER A 2 12.11 15.11 32.27
C SER A 2 12.74 14.82 30.91
N ARG A 3 13.67 13.85 30.87
CA ARG A 3 14.34 13.29 29.67
C ARG A 3 13.42 13.01 28.48
N ILE A 4 12.13 12.79 28.73
CA ILE A 4 11.06 12.59 27.73
C ILE A 4 10.79 13.88 26.93
N PHE A 5 10.78 15.04 27.58
CA PHE A 5 10.54 16.33 26.92
C PHE A 5 11.71 16.68 25.99
N ASP A 6 12.94 16.42 26.41
CA ASP A 6 14.13 16.63 25.57
C ASP A 6 14.12 15.72 24.33
N ILE A 7 13.65 14.47 24.46
CA ILE A 7 13.45 13.56 23.33
C ILE A 7 12.39 14.10 22.37
N VAL A 8 11.21 14.47 22.88
CA VAL A 8 10.12 15.02 22.05
C VAL A 8 10.55 16.33 21.38
N GLN A 9 11.30 17.18 22.07
CA GLN A 9 11.85 18.41 21.52
C GLN A 9 12.91 18.12 20.45
N SER A 10 13.75 17.10 20.64
CA SER A 10 14.71 16.66 19.61
C SER A 10 14.04 16.06 18.37
N MET A 11 12.85 15.46 18.54
CA MET A 11 12.01 14.97 17.44
C MET A 11 11.23 16.09 16.75
N SER A 12 11.04 17.23 17.42
CA SER A 12 10.36 18.39 16.86
C SER A 12 11.32 19.27 16.03
N GLY A 13 10.92 19.65 14.82
CA GLY A 13 11.70 20.53 13.93
C GLY A 13 11.68 20.08 12.47
N GLN A 14 12.02 20.99 11.55
CA GLN A 14 11.91 20.76 10.10
C GLN A 14 12.74 19.56 9.61
N LYS A 15 13.87 19.25 10.27
CA LYS A 15 14.72 18.11 9.90
C LYS A 15 14.04 16.75 10.11
N ASN A 16 13.04 16.68 10.99
CA ASN A 16 12.33 15.45 11.36
C ASN A 16 10.87 15.47 10.88
N VAL A 17 10.49 16.42 10.03
CA VAL A 17 9.13 16.58 9.53
C VAL A 17 9.17 16.63 8.02
N ILE A 18 8.40 15.75 7.38
CA ILE A 18 8.18 15.78 5.93
C ILE A 18 6.84 16.48 5.69
N VAL A 19 6.90 17.64 5.03
CA VAL A 19 5.70 18.39 4.64
C VAL A 19 5.29 17.93 3.25
N LEU A 20 4.08 17.40 3.12
CA LEU A 20 3.55 16.92 1.85
C LEU A 20 2.35 17.77 1.40
N PRO A 21 2.32 18.23 0.13
CA PRO A 21 1.14 18.86 -0.43
C PRO A 21 -0.07 17.91 -0.41
N ARG A 22 -1.20 18.38 0.14
CA ARG A 22 -2.47 17.62 0.14
C ARG A 22 -2.90 17.15 -1.25
N PRO A 23 -2.73 17.93 -2.35
CA PRO A 23 -3.07 17.45 -3.69
C PRO A 23 -2.36 16.15 -4.06
N TYR A 24 -1.10 15.96 -3.64
CA TYR A 24 -0.37 14.72 -3.94
C TYR A 24 -0.97 13.52 -3.19
N LEU A 25 -1.37 13.72 -1.93
CA LEU A 25 -2.04 12.67 -1.15
C LEU A 25 -3.40 12.30 -1.75
N LEU A 26 -4.15 13.31 -2.22
CA LEU A 26 -5.44 13.09 -2.91
C LEU A 26 -5.24 12.37 -4.25
N PHE A 27 -4.21 12.74 -5.00
CA PHE A 27 -3.87 12.13 -6.28
C PHE A 27 -3.53 10.63 -6.13
N PHE A 28 -2.83 10.26 -5.05
CA PHE A 28 -2.49 8.86 -4.76
C PHE A 28 -3.47 8.17 -3.78
N LYS A 29 -4.66 8.72 -3.51
CA LYS A 29 -5.55 8.26 -2.42
C LYS A 29 -5.91 6.77 -2.48
N GLU A 30 -5.95 6.18 -3.68
CA GLU A 30 -6.31 4.78 -3.90
C GLU A 30 -5.11 3.82 -3.72
N ASP A 31 -3.91 4.35 -3.52
CA ASP A 31 -2.70 3.54 -3.33
C ASP A 31 -2.36 3.35 -1.85
N GLN A 32 -2.07 2.11 -1.45
CA GLN A 32 -1.62 1.81 -0.09
C GLN A 32 -0.34 2.57 0.32
N GLN A 33 0.48 2.96 -0.66
CA GLN A 33 1.74 3.68 -0.45
C GLN A 33 1.59 5.18 -0.76
N ALA A 34 0.38 5.75 -0.70
CA ALA A 34 0.09 7.15 -1.06
C ALA A 34 1.07 8.16 -0.46
N HIS A 35 1.36 8.04 0.83
CA HIS A 35 2.27 8.96 1.54
C HIS A 35 3.72 8.84 1.04
N ALA A 36 4.20 7.62 0.82
CA ALA A 36 5.55 7.39 0.31
C ALA A 36 5.68 7.82 -1.16
N LEU A 37 4.65 7.57 -1.98
CA LEU A 37 4.58 8.05 -3.37
C LEU A 37 4.56 9.58 -3.42
N ALA A 38 3.76 10.22 -2.57
CA ALA A 38 3.70 11.67 -2.45
C ALA A 38 5.04 12.27 -1.99
N ALA A 39 5.74 11.64 -1.04
CA ALA A 39 7.05 12.09 -0.58
C ALA A 39 8.12 11.98 -1.68
N VAL A 40 8.15 10.85 -2.39
CA VAL A 40 9.07 10.67 -3.52
C VAL A 40 8.75 11.66 -4.64
N LEU A 41 7.47 11.85 -5.00
CA LEU A 41 7.06 12.84 -6.00
C LEU A 41 7.43 14.26 -5.59
N ASN A 42 7.18 14.64 -4.33
CA ASN A 42 7.52 15.97 -3.81
C ASN A 42 9.01 16.27 -3.96
N ASN A 43 9.87 15.29 -3.64
CA ASN A 43 11.31 15.44 -3.79
C ASN A 43 11.70 15.54 -5.28
N LEU A 44 11.12 14.70 -6.14
CA LEU A 44 11.39 14.75 -7.59
C LEU A 44 11.03 16.13 -8.19
N VAL A 45 9.86 16.68 -7.84
CA VAL A 45 9.41 18.01 -8.29
C VAL A 45 10.28 19.13 -7.71
N PHE A 46 10.73 19.00 -6.46
CA PHE A 46 11.67 19.96 -5.89
C PHE A 46 13.01 19.97 -6.66
N TRP A 47 13.57 18.80 -6.95
CA TRP A 47 14.86 18.69 -7.63
C TRP A 47 14.79 19.05 -9.12
N SER A 48 13.61 18.94 -9.76
CA SER A 48 13.47 19.40 -11.16
C SER A 48 13.70 20.89 -11.32
N ALA A 49 13.55 21.69 -10.26
CA ALA A 49 13.89 23.12 -10.30
C ALA A 49 15.41 23.39 -10.42
N PHE A 50 16.25 22.40 -10.13
CA PHE A 50 17.71 22.49 -10.16
C PHE A 50 18.33 21.64 -11.29
N GLY A 51 17.53 21.25 -12.28
CA GLY A 51 18.02 20.53 -13.45
C GLY A 51 18.89 21.38 -14.38
N ASP A 52 19.52 20.69 -15.34
CA ASP A 52 20.28 21.30 -16.44
C ASP A 52 19.35 22.08 -17.40
N GLU A 53 19.90 22.72 -18.43
CA GLU A 53 19.12 23.49 -19.43
C GLU A 53 18.00 22.67 -20.11
N ASP A 54 18.22 21.36 -20.26
CA ASP A 54 17.25 20.41 -20.81
C ASP A 54 16.23 19.88 -19.77
N GLY A 55 16.28 20.39 -18.54
CA GLY A 55 15.41 20.00 -17.43
C GLY A 55 15.75 18.65 -16.77
N TRP A 56 16.92 18.08 -17.08
CA TRP A 56 17.38 16.83 -16.48
C TRP A 56 18.12 17.08 -15.18
N PHE A 57 17.83 16.30 -14.15
CA PHE A 57 18.63 16.22 -12.94
C PHE A 57 18.92 14.77 -12.61
N TYR A 58 19.96 14.50 -11.82
CA TYR A 58 20.28 13.15 -11.38
C TYR A 58 20.14 13.02 -9.88
N LYS A 59 19.72 11.82 -9.45
CA LYS A 59 19.67 11.47 -8.04
C LYS A 59 19.73 9.96 -7.86
N THR A 60 20.37 9.51 -6.79
CA THR A 60 20.35 8.08 -6.46
C THR A 60 19.04 7.71 -5.75
N HIS A 61 18.60 6.46 -5.89
CA HIS A 61 17.43 5.96 -5.15
C HIS A 61 17.66 5.97 -3.63
N LYS A 62 18.90 5.81 -3.19
CA LYS A 62 19.28 5.91 -1.78
C LYS A 62 19.07 7.31 -1.23
N GLU A 63 19.55 8.34 -1.92
CA GLU A 63 19.38 9.74 -1.50
C GLU A 63 17.91 10.16 -1.54
N LEU A 64 17.20 9.80 -2.61
CA LEU A 64 15.79 10.11 -2.76
C LEU A 64 14.95 9.44 -1.65
N GLY A 65 15.30 8.20 -1.28
CA GLY A 65 14.66 7.47 -0.19
C GLY A 65 14.93 8.05 1.19
N ALA A 66 16.17 8.49 1.45
CA ALA A 66 16.54 9.15 2.70
C ALA A 66 15.71 10.43 2.93
N GLU A 67 15.54 11.25 1.89
CA GLU A 67 14.75 12.48 1.94
C GLU A 67 13.22 12.22 2.01
N ALA A 68 12.76 11.05 1.57
CA ALA A 68 11.35 10.66 1.55
C ALA A 68 10.90 9.89 2.82
N GLY A 69 11.70 9.94 3.89
CA GLY A 69 11.39 9.31 5.17
C GLY A 69 12.14 8.00 5.41
N GLU A 70 13.44 7.98 5.10
CA GLU A 70 14.33 6.84 5.33
C GLU A 70 13.91 5.55 4.62
N LEU A 71 13.40 5.67 3.40
CA LEU A 71 13.08 4.52 2.55
C LEU A 71 14.35 3.81 2.08
N THR A 72 14.30 2.47 2.03
CA THR A 72 15.40 1.67 1.46
C THR A 72 15.54 1.90 -0.04
N GLU A 73 16.73 1.65 -0.59
CA GLU A 73 17.01 1.85 -2.02
C GLU A 73 16.04 1.06 -2.91
N ASP A 74 15.80 -0.22 -2.58
CA ASP A 74 14.86 -1.08 -3.30
C ASP A 74 13.41 -0.58 -3.22
N GLN A 75 12.98 -0.07 -2.06
CA GLN A 75 11.64 0.50 -1.90
C GLN A 75 11.49 1.75 -2.77
N THR A 76 12.49 2.64 -2.74
CA THR A 76 12.50 3.85 -3.55
C THR A 76 12.49 3.52 -5.04
N GLU A 77 13.28 2.54 -5.50
CA GLU A 77 13.26 2.10 -6.89
C GLU A 77 11.87 1.58 -7.30
N ARG A 78 11.23 0.77 -6.46
CA ARG A 78 9.87 0.27 -6.72
C ARG A 78 8.85 1.40 -6.79
N LEU A 79 8.94 2.38 -5.89
CA LEU A 79 8.05 3.55 -5.88
C LEU A 79 8.26 4.43 -7.10
N VAL A 80 9.51 4.69 -7.50
CA VAL A 80 9.85 5.43 -8.71
C VAL A 80 9.30 4.72 -9.96
N LYS A 81 9.52 3.40 -10.09
CA LYS A 81 8.94 2.61 -11.19
C LYS A 81 7.42 2.71 -11.21
N LYS A 82 6.78 2.67 -10.03
CA LYS A 82 5.34 2.79 -9.89
C LYS A 82 4.85 4.19 -10.27
N LEU A 83 5.54 5.25 -9.86
CA LEU A 83 5.25 6.63 -10.27
C LEU A 83 5.31 6.76 -11.79
N VAL A 84 6.43 6.38 -12.40
CA VAL A 84 6.67 6.54 -13.83
C VAL A 84 5.71 5.70 -14.68
N ASN A 85 5.52 4.42 -14.34
CA ASN A 85 4.80 3.51 -15.22
C ASN A 85 3.29 3.50 -15.00
N LYS A 86 2.83 3.70 -13.75
CA LYS A 86 1.42 3.54 -13.38
C LYS A 86 0.70 4.88 -13.28
N TYR A 87 1.32 5.87 -12.65
CA TYR A 87 0.64 7.12 -12.28
C TYR A 87 0.93 8.28 -13.21
N LEU A 88 2.19 8.40 -13.64
CA LEU A 88 2.72 9.55 -14.37
C LEU A 88 3.42 9.12 -15.67
N PRO A 89 2.80 8.26 -16.51
CA PRO A 89 3.41 7.84 -17.76
C PRO A 89 3.55 9.04 -18.70
N GLY A 90 4.75 9.24 -19.24
CA GLY A 90 5.06 10.37 -20.13
C GLY A 90 5.25 11.72 -19.43
N VAL A 91 4.85 11.85 -18.15
CA VAL A 91 5.09 13.05 -17.34
C VAL A 91 6.48 13.00 -16.69
N ILE A 92 6.90 11.82 -16.21
CA ILE A 92 8.24 11.61 -15.66
C ILE A 92 9.02 10.71 -16.61
N GLU A 93 10.14 11.23 -17.11
CA GLU A 93 11.09 10.45 -17.90
C GLU A 93 12.31 10.07 -17.06
N THR A 94 12.82 8.86 -17.28
CA THR A 94 14.04 8.40 -16.60
C THR A 94 15.04 7.83 -17.58
N CYS A 95 16.32 8.14 -17.38
CA CYS A 95 17.42 7.48 -18.09
C CYS A 95 18.57 7.20 -17.13
N SER A 96 19.49 6.31 -17.51
CA SER A 96 20.70 6.03 -16.72
C SER A 96 21.90 6.58 -17.47
N ARG A 97 22.64 7.50 -16.85
CA ARG A 97 23.90 8.06 -17.40
C ARG A 97 24.99 7.96 -16.33
N LYS A 98 26.26 7.97 -16.75
CA LYS A 98 27.37 7.89 -15.79
C LYS A 98 27.68 9.27 -15.23
N VAL A 99 27.65 9.40 -13.90
CA VAL A 99 28.14 10.56 -13.17
C VAL A 99 29.39 10.10 -12.42
N ASN A 100 30.55 10.70 -12.70
CA ASN A 100 31.84 10.32 -12.11
C ASN A 100 32.18 8.81 -12.24
N GLY A 101 31.76 8.18 -13.35
CA GLY A 101 31.99 6.76 -13.63
C GLY A 101 30.94 5.80 -13.04
N THR A 102 30.09 6.25 -12.13
CA THR A 102 29.00 5.46 -11.55
C THR A 102 27.71 5.65 -12.36
N PRO A 103 27.00 4.58 -12.74
CA PRO A 103 25.70 4.70 -13.42
C PRO A 103 24.65 5.25 -12.45
N THR A 104 24.14 6.45 -12.75
CA THR A 104 23.16 7.17 -11.92
C THR A 104 21.89 7.45 -12.70
N LYS A 105 20.74 7.33 -12.02
CA LYS A 105 19.45 7.67 -12.60
C LYS A 105 19.30 9.18 -12.76
N HIS A 106 18.87 9.57 -13.95
CA HIS A 106 18.49 10.92 -14.30
C HIS A 106 16.98 10.95 -14.51
N TYR A 107 16.38 12.07 -14.14
CA TYR A 107 14.95 12.32 -14.13
C TYR A 107 14.67 13.62 -14.87
N ARG A 108 13.57 13.65 -15.61
CA ARG A 108 12.99 14.86 -16.19
C ARG A 108 11.49 14.82 -15.94
N ILE A 109 10.91 15.97 -15.60
CA ILE A 109 9.49 16.10 -15.30
C ILE A 109 8.90 17.18 -16.19
N ASP A 110 7.82 16.84 -16.89
CA ASP A 110 6.99 17.81 -17.58
C ASP A 110 6.04 18.47 -16.58
N GLY A 111 6.30 19.74 -16.26
CA GLY A 111 5.54 20.49 -15.28
C GLY A 111 4.09 20.75 -15.70
N ASP A 112 3.85 21.07 -16.97
CA ASP A 112 2.51 21.42 -17.46
C ASP A 112 1.62 20.18 -17.52
N ALA A 113 2.18 19.06 -17.96
CA ALA A 113 1.49 17.78 -17.94
C ALA A 113 1.20 17.31 -16.50
N LEU A 114 2.14 17.53 -15.57
CA LEU A 114 1.94 17.22 -14.15
C LEU A 114 0.81 18.05 -13.53
N ILE A 115 0.80 19.36 -13.80
CA ILE A 115 -0.22 20.28 -13.28
C ILE A 115 -1.59 19.87 -13.80
N SER A 116 -1.71 19.62 -15.11
CA SER A 116 -2.98 19.22 -15.74
C SER A 116 -3.53 17.92 -15.17
N LEU A 117 -2.66 17.02 -14.72
CA LEU A 117 -3.04 15.73 -14.14
C LEU A 117 -3.46 15.82 -12.67
N ILE A 118 -2.76 16.64 -11.88
CA ILE A 118 -3.03 16.80 -10.44
C ILE A 118 -4.17 17.79 -10.20
N PHE A 119 -4.28 18.80 -11.05
CA PHE A 119 -5.26 19.88 -11.00
C PHE A 119 -6.05 19.93 -12.31
N PRO A 120 -6.93 18.96 -12.56
CA PRO A 120 -7.80 19.01 -13.73
C PRO A 120 -8.66 20.26 -13.67
N GLU A 121 -8.74 21.01 -14.77
CA GLU A 121 -9.65 22.14 -14.87
C GLU A 121 -11.10 21.62 -14.75
N ASN A 122 -11.70 21.81 -13.58
CA ASN A 122 -13.13 21.62 -13.42
C ASN A 122 -13.82 22.68 -14.30
N ASN A 123 -14.41 22.24 -15.40
CA ASN A 123 -15.09 23.08 -16.38
C ASN A 123 -16.44 23.64 -15.87
N ASP A 124 -16.61 23.77 -14.56
CA ASP A 124 -17.75 24.47 -13.97
C ASP A 124 -17.45 25.96 -14.02
N SER A 125 -17.91 26.57 -15.10
CA SER A 125 -17.84 27.99 -15.45
C SER A 125 -17.19 28.84 -14.36
N ALA A 126 -15.88 29.05 -14.46
CA ALA A 126 -15.29 30.26 -13.96
C ALA A 126 -16.01 31.39 -14.71
N LYS A 127 -17.08 31.94 -14.12
CA LYS A 127 -17.60 33.24 -14.51
C LYS A 127 -16.42 34.17 -14.34
N VAL A 128 -15.77 34.46 -15.46
CA VAL A 128 -14.84 35.55 -15.64
C VAL A 128 -15.52 36.76 -15.04
N ARG A 129 -15.13 37.15 -13.84
CA ARG A 129 -15.50 38.45 -13.31
C ARG A 129 -14.63 39.43 -14.07
N ASN A 130 -15.19 39.87 -15.18
CA ASN A 130 -14.62 40.84 -16.10
C ASN A 130 -14.14 42.05 -15.28
N GLY A 131 -12.83 42.17 -15.12
CA GLY A 131 -12.16 43.26 -14.45
C GLY A 131 -10.97 43.62 -15.30
N LYS A 132 -11.18 44.57 -16.22
CA LYS A 132 -10.17 45.22 -17.06
C LYS A 132 -8.82 45.30 -16.36
N ARG A 133 -7.77 44.79 -16.98
CA ARG A 133 -6.42 45.34 -16.89
C ARG A 133 -5.66 44.96 -18.16
N GLU A 134 -5.10 46.01 -18.74
CA GLU A 134 -4.51 46.08 -20.06
C GLU A 134 -3.18 45.32 -20.14
N ASP A 135 -2.83 45.02 -21.39
CA ASP A 135 -1.68 44.26 -21.85
C ASP A 135 -0.35 44.69 -21.21
N ALA A 136 0.38 43.72 -20.68
CA ALA A 136 1.81 43.87 -20.37
C ALA A 136 2.54 42.55 -20.65
N GLU A 137 2.97 42.43 -21.90
CA GLU A 137 3.93 41.45 -22.41
C GLU A 137 5.15 41.32 -21.48
N SER A 138 5.41 40.12 -20.95
CA SER A 138 6.55 39.87 -20.06
C SER A 138 7.57 38.95 -20.74
N LYS A 139 8.67 39.54 -21.22
CA LYS A 139 9.88 38.83 -21.64
C LYS A 139 10.46 38.01 -20.48
N PRO A 140 11.00 36.80 -20.71
CA PRO A 140 11.72 36.06 -19.67
C PRO A 140 13.08 36.73 -19.45
N ARG A 141 13.30 37.27 -18.25
CA ARG A 141 14.63 37.72 -17.80
C ARG A 141 15.25 36.63 -16.95
N SER A 142 16.40 36.13 -17.42
CA SER A 142 17.34 35.36 -16.61
C SER A 142 18.02 36.28 -15.59
N CYS A 143 18.35 35.74 -14.41
CA CYS A 143 19.50 36.14 -13.61
C CYS A 143 19.87 34.95 -12.71
N VAL A 144 20.97 34.24 -12.96
CA VAL A 144 22.33 34.57 -12.50
C VAL A 144 22.37 34.92 -11.01
N SER A 145 23.01 34.01 -10.29
CA SER A 145 23.38 34.04 -8.88
C SER A 145 24.33 35.18 -8.53
N GLN A 146 24.25 35.66 -7.28
CA GLN A 146 25.41 35.93 -6.43
C GLN A 146 25.02 36.22 -4.96
N SER A 147 26.04 36.16 -4.12
CA SER A 147 26.05 35.70 -2.73
C SER A 147 26.03 36.83 -1.67
N ALA A 148 25.64 36.46 -0.45
CA ALA A 148 26.01 36.97 0.88
C ALA A 148 25.96 38.48 1.21
N ASN A 149 25.15 38.90 2.20
CA ASN A 149 25.58 39.28 3.56
C ASN A 149 24.48 39.98 4.40
N ASN A 150 24.58 39.73 5.72
CA ASN A 150 23.82 40.31 6.85
C ASN A 150 23.59 41.84 6.81
N ARG A 151 22.38 42.29 7.18
CA ARG A 151 22.06 43.07 8.42
C ARG A 151 20.61 43.61 8.40
N ASN A 152 19.95 43.47 9.55
CA ASN A 152 18.63 44.00 9.90
C ASN A 152 18.50 45.53 9.71
N LEU A 153 17.37 46.04 9.21
CA LEU A 153 16.21 46.51 10.00
C LEU A 153 15.23 47.35 9.14
N GLY A 154 13.96 46.94 9.11
CA GLY A 154 12.78 47.82 9.02
C GLY A 154 12.41 48.46 7.68
N SER A 155 11.44 47.88 6.98
CA SER A 155 10.20 48.58 6.57
C SER A 155 9.34 47.66 5.69
N ARG A 156 8.13 47.38 6.18
CA ARG A 156 6.87 47.13 5.45
C ARG A 156 7.00 46.83 3.95
N GLU A 157 6.78 45.58 3.58
CA GLU A 157 6.00 45.23 2.38
C GLU A 157 5.41 43.82 2.52
N SER A 158 4.12 43.77 2.24
CA SER A 158 3.24 42.62 2.25
C SER A 158 3.75 41.51 1.33
N THR A 159 4.19 40.40 1.91
CA THR A 159 4.31 39.14 1.19
C THR A 159 3.02 38.36 1.43
N GLU A 160 2.11 38.43 0.46
CA GLU A 160 0.90 37.61 0.47
C GLU A 160 1.30 36.14 0.38
N SER A 161 0.96 35.41 1.43
CA SER A 161 1.01 33.95 1.49
C SER A 161 -0.05 33.39 0.54
N TYR A 162 0.31 33.15 -0.72
CA TYR A 162 -0.52 32.35 -1.60
C TYR A 162 -0.45 30.90 -1.11
N LEU A 163 -1.49 30.48 -0.39
CA LEU A 163 -2.03 29.12 -0.29
C LEU A 163 -2.81 29.02 1.03
N TYR A 164 -4.14 29.17 0.93
CA TYR A 164 -5.17 28.39 1.62
C TYR A 164 -6.52 29.06 1.32
N THR A 165 -7.33 28.44 0.47
CA THR A 165 -8.79 28.61 0.53
C THR A 165 -9.35 27.34 1.12
N ASP A 166 -9.82 27.48 2.35
CA ASP A 166 -10.54 26.46 3.10
C ASP A 166 -11.78 26.01 2.31
N PHE A 167 -11.89 24.71 2.07
CA PHE A 167 -13.17 24.08 1.71
C PHE A 167 -13.38 22.84 2.56
N ASN A 168 -14.04 23.06 3.70
CA ASN A 168 -15.01 22.12 4.24
C ASN A 168 -16.29 22.92 4.46
N THR A 169 -17.38 22.59 3.74
CA THR A 169 -18.77 22.57 4.24
C THR A 169 -19.68 21.95 3.16
N GLU A 170 -20.10 20.71 3.43
CA GLU A 170 -21.46 20.15 3.33
C GLU A 170 -22.34 20.36 2.07
N LEU A 171 -22.59 19.21 1.43
CA LEU A 171 -23.90 18.56 1.22
C LEU A 171 -25.13 19.41 0.79
N ASN A 172 -25.72 18.93 -0.32
CA ASN A 172 -27.16 18.79 -0.61
C ASN A 172 -27.83 19.83 -1.57
N LYS A 173 -28.15 19.41 -2.80
CA LYS A 173 -29.53 19.13 -3.28
C LYS A 173 -29.60 18.85 -4.79
N GLN A 174 -30.44 17.87 -5.12
CA GLN A 174 -30.81 17.33 -6.43
C GLN A 174 -31.61 18.32 -7.30
N THR A 175 -31.62 18.17 -8.65
CA THR A 175 -32.81 17.66 -9.42
C THR A 175 -32.68 17.77 -10.97
N ASN A 176 -32.93 16.61 -11.63
CA ASN A 176 -33.77 16.34 -12.82
C ASN A 176 -33.34 16.65 -14.29
N LYS A 177 -33.05 15.60 -15.09
CA LYS A 177 -33.94 15.02 -16.15
C LYS A 177 -33.32 13.76 -16.82
N PRO A 178 -34.09 12.91 -17.52
CA PRO A 178 -33.97 11.45 -17.42
C PRO A 178 -33.20 10.84 -18.59
N ILE A 179 -32.30 9.91 -18.29
CA ILE A 179 -31.87 8.82 -19.15
C ILE A 179 -31.55 7.64 -18.23
N CYS A 180 -32.03 6.47 -18.63
CA CYS A 180 -32.13 5.23 -17.87
C CYS A 180 -30.91 4.97 -16.95
N PRO A 181 -31.09 4.75 -15.64
CA PRO A 181 -29.96 4.46 -14.77
C PRO A 181 -29.52 3.01 -15.02
N VAL A 182 -28.35 2.86 -15.64
CA VAL A 182 -27.48 1.74 -15.27
C VAL A 182 -27.29 1.86 -13.76
N ALA A 183 -27.65 0.80 -13.02
CA ALA A 183 -27.58 0.81 -11.57
C ALA A 183 -26.21 1.34 -11.10
N PRO A 184 -26.14 2.25 -10.12
CA PRO A 184 -24.87 2.70 -9.56
C PRO A 184 -24.08 1.46 -9.13
N GLN A 185 -22.99 1.18 -9.84
CA GLN A 185 -22.10 0.11 -9.41
C GLN A 185 -21.50 0.57 -8.08
N PRO A 186 -21.60 -0.24 -7.02
CA PRO A 186 -21.12 0.15 -5.71
C PRO A 186 -19.63 0.50 -5.79
N ASP A 187 -19.26 1.60 -5.13
CA ASP A 187 -17.87 2.04 -5.02
C ASP A 187 -16.98 0.88 -4.56
N ARG A 188 -15.81 0.73 -5.18
CA ARG A 188 -14.91 -0.41 -4.99
C ARG A 188 -14.56 -0.59 -3.51
N ASP A 189 -14.39 0.50 -2.77
CA ASP A 189 -14.07 0.45 -1.35
C ASP A 189 -15.24 -0.01 -0.47
N VAL A 190 -16.48 0.28 -0.91
CA VAL A 190 -17.71 -0.23 -0.28
C VAL A 190 -17.82 -1.73 -0.52
N LEU A 191 -17.58 -2.19 -1.75
CA LEU A 191 -17.53 -3.62 -2.09
C LEU A 191 -16.49 -4.37 -1.27
N ILE A 192 -15.26 -3.87 -1.19
CA ILE A 192 -14.18 -4.48 -0.38
C ILE A 192 -14.58 -4.55 1.09
N THR A 193 -15.22 -3.49 1.60
CA THR A 193 -15.70 -3.45 2.97
C THR A 193 -16.79 -4.48 3.24
N ASP A 194 -17.75 -4.63 2.34
CA ASP A 194 -18.86 -5.57 2.51
C ASP A 194 -18.37 -7.01 2.38
N GLN A 195 -17.47 -7.30 1.45
CA GLN A 195 -16.75 -8.58 1.36
C GLN A 195 -15.95 -8.86 2.64
N ALA A 196 -15.27 -7.86 3.21
CA ALA A 196 -14.52 -8.06 4.46
C ALA A 196 -15.45 -8.36 5.65
N LYS A 197 -16.64 -7.74 5.71
CA LYS A 197 -17.67 -8.06 6.71
C LYS A 197 -18.19 -9.50 6.55
N GLN A 198 -18.35 -9.99 5.32
CA GLN A 198 -18.74 -11.38 5.06
C GLN A 198 -17.71 -12.36 5.62
N VAL A 199 -16.42 -12.15 5.34
CA VAL A 199 -15.33 -12.98 5.88
C VAL A 199 -15.28 -12.94 7.41
N LEU A 200 -15.45 -11.75 8.00
CA LEU A 200 -15.46 -11.60 9.47
C LEU A 200 -16.65 -12.34 10.10
N THR A 201 -17.81 -12.29 9.45
CA THR A 201 -19.02 -13.02 9.87
C THR A 201 -18.78 -14.52 9.83
N HIS A 202 -18.19 -15.03 8.75
CA HIS A 202 -17.82 -16.44 8.62
C HIS A 202 -16.83 -16.87 9.70
N LEU A 203 -15.79 -16.09 9.96
CA LEU A 203 -14.83 -16.35 11.03
C LEU A 203 -15.50 -16.47 12.41
N ASN A 204 -16.41 -15.55 12.72
CA ASN A 204 -17.17 -15.59 13.97
C ASN A 204 -18.04 -16.84 14.08
N GLN A 205 -18.71 -17.23 12.98
CA GLN A 205 -19.55 -18.43 12.94
C GLN A 205 -18.72 -19.71 13.17
N VAL A 206 -17.60 -19.86 12.44
CA VAL A 206 -16.76 -21.06 12.48
C VAL A 206 -16.04 -21.22 13.81
N THR A 207 -15.53 -20.12 14.38
CA THR A 207 -14.73 -20.16 15.62
C THR A 207 -15.55 -19.91 16.89
N SER A 208 -16.88 -19.73 16.76
CA SER A 208 -17.76 -19.29 17.85
C SER A 208 -17.29 -18.00 18.55
N SER A 209 -16.58 -17.14 17.82
CA SER A 209 -16.05 -15.86 18.30
C SER A 209 -17.04 -14.71 18.09
N ARG A 210 -16.76 -13.55 18.69
CA ARG A 210 -17.59 -12.33 18.59
C ARG A 210 -16.77 -11.10 18.22
N TYR A 211 -15.91 -11.21 17.21
CA TYR A 211 -15.14 -10.08 16.70
C TYR A 211 -16.07 -9.05 16.07
N GLN A 212 -15.98 -7.80 16.54
CA GLN A 212 -16.79 -6.71 16.04
C GLN A 212 -16.23 -6.13 14.74
N VAL A 213 -17.12 -5.52 13.95
CA VAL A 213 -16.80 -4.73 12.76
C VAL A 213 -16.07 -3.47 13.21
N SER A 214 -14.75 -3.57 13.36
CA SER A 214 -13.86 -2.48 13.76
C SER A 214 -12.72 -2.37 12.77
N THR A 215 -12.02 -1.23 12.79
CA THR A 215 -10.85 -0.98 11.94
C THR A 215 -9.80 -2.09 12.14
N THR A 216 -9.52 -2.47 13.38
CA THR A 216 -8.53 -3.51 13.72
C THR A 216 -8.93 -4.92 13.26
N SER A 217 -10.23 -5.24 13.27
CA SER A 217 -10.72 -6.55 12.81
C SER A 217 -10.71 -6.66 11.28
N LEU A 218 -11.05 -5.57 10.59
CA LEU A 218 -11.22 -5.58 9.14
C LEU A 218 -9.95 -5.24 8.36
N GLN A 219 -8.98 -4.52 8.94
CA GLN A 219 -7.81 -4.00 8.23
C GLN A 219 -7.08 -5.09 7.44
N ASN A 220 -6.75 -6.21 8.08
CA ASN A 220 -6.01 -7.29 7.41
C ASN A 220 -6.88 -8.04 6.38
N ILE A 221 -8.18 -8.16 6.62
CA ILE A 221 -9.13 -8.80 5.69
C ILE A 221 -9.27 -7.95 4.43
N ARG A 222 -9.51 -6.64 4.59
CA ARG A 222 -9.60 -5.67 3.49
C ARG A 222 -8.30 -5.63 2.68
N ALA A 223 -7.15 -5.68 3.35
CA ALA A 223 -5.85 -5.70 2.68
C ALA A 223 -5.71 -6.91 1.74
N ARG A 224 -6.13 -8.12 2.17
CA ARG A 224 -6.10 -9.32 1.32
C ARG A 224 -7.07 -9.22 0.15
N ILE A 225 -8.28 -8.71 0.37
CA ILE A 225 -9.25 -8.50 -0.73
C ILE A 225 -8.70 -7.46 -1.72
N GLY A 226 -8.08 -6.38 -1.23
CA GLY A 226 -7.45 -5.35 -2.06
C GLY A 226 -6.26 -5.85 -2.88
N GLU A 227 -5.57 -6.90 -2.42
CA GLU A 227 -4.52 -7.62 -3.15
C GLU A 227 -5.06 -8.56 -4.23
N GLY A 228 -6.38 -8.77 -4.29
CA GLY A 228 -7.05 -9.60 -5.29
C GLY A 228 -7.46 -10.98 -4.81
N PHE A 229 -7.31 -11.30 -3.51
CA PHE A 229 -7.81 -12.56 -2.95
C PHE A 229 -9.33 -12.53 -2.79
N THR A 230 -9.99 -13.65 -3.09
CA THR A 230 -11.46 -13.73 -3.05
C THR A 230 -11.98 -13.99 -1.63
N VAL A 231 -13.26 -13.69 -1.38
CA VAL A 231 -13.94 -14.04 -0.12
C VAL A 231 -13.85 -15.55 0.16
N GLU A 232 -13.88 -16.37 -0.89
CA GLU A 232 -13.75 -17.82 -0.83
C GLU A 232 -12.37 -18.25 -0.35
N ASP A 233 -11.29 -17.64 -0.87
CA ASP A 233 -9.92 -17.90 -0.43
C ASP A 233 -9.74 -17.60 1.06
N LEU A 234 -10.25 -16.45 1.51
CA LEU A 234 -10.15 -16.05 2.91
C LEU A 234 -10.98 -16.98 3.82
N SER A 235 -12.19 -17.36 3.39
CA SER A 235 -13.06 -18.28 4.13
C SER A 235 -12.44 -19.67 4.22
N LEU A 236 -11.76 -20.12 3.16
CA LEU A 236 -11.05 -21.40 3.13
C LEU A 236 -9.88 -21.42 4.13
N VAL A 237 -9.14 -20.31 4.26
CA VAL A 237 -8.09 -20.17 5.29
C VAL A 237 -8.67 -20.26 6.69
N VAL A 238 -9.84 -19.64 6.93
CA VAL A 238 -10.55 -19.72 8.22
C VAL A 238 -10.91 -21.17 8.55
N ASP A 239 -11.53 -21.88 7.60
CA ASP A 239 -11.92 -23.29 7.78
C ASP A 239 -10.70 -24.16 8.13
N TYR A 240 -9.64 -24.02 7.34
CA TYR A 240 -8.40 -24.78 7.53
C TYR A 240 -7.75 -24.49 8.89
N CYS A 241 -7.62 -23.21 9.24
CA CYS A 241 -7.00 -22.83 10.51
C CYS A 241 -7.84 -23.27 11.70
N ASN A 242 -9.16 -23.18 11.60
CA ASN A 242 -10.06 -23.70 12.63
C ASN A 242 -9.90 -25.21 12.80
N ALA A 243 -10.01 -25.99 11.71
CA ALA A 243 -9.80 -27.45 11.73
C ALA A 243 -8.40 -27.84 12.24
N LYS A 244 -7.41 -26.97 12.07
CA LYS A 244 -6.07 -27.19 12.57
C LYS A 244 -5.95 -26.87 14.06
N TRP A 245 -6.56 -25.80 14.56
CA TRP A 245 -6.19 -25.24 15.87
C TRP A 245 -7.31 -25.20 16.91
N SER A 246 -8.57 -25.47 16.53
CA SER A 246 -9.72 -25.41 17.45
C SER A 246 -9.56 -26.30 18.67
N ASP A 247 -8.98 -27.50 18.48
CA ASP A 247 -8.92 -28.54 19.51
C ASP A 247 -7.77 -28.32 20.51
N ASP A 248 -6.81 -27.45 20.17
CA ASP A 248 -5.69 -27.10 21.03
C ASP A 248 -5.94 -25.70 21.62
N LEU A 249 -6.27 -25.64 22.90
CA LEU A 249 -6.57 -24.39 23.62
C LEU A 249 -5.47 -23.33 23.48
N THR A 250 -4.21 -23.74 23.36
CA THR A 250 -3.09 -22.80 23.19
C THR A 250 -3.08 -22.19 21.79
N MET A 251 -3.43 -22.99 20.79
CA MET A 251 -3.43 -22.59 19.38
C MET A 251 -4.73 -21.87 18.99
N ALA A 252 -5.86 -22.24 19.60
CA ALA A 252 -7.16 -21.60 19.40
C ALA A 252 -7.12 -20.10 19.73
N ALA A 253 -6.26 -19.68 20.67
CA ALA A 253 -6.04 -18.26 20.99
C ALA A 253 -5.55 -17.43 19.79
N TYR A 254 -4.96 -18.07 18.77
CA TYR A 254 -4.49 -17.43 17.53
C TYR A 254 -5.53 -17.45 16.40
N LEU A 255 -6.76 -17.90 16.63
CA LEU A 255 -7.85 -17.79 15.66
C LEU A 255 -8.46 -16.38 15.69
N ARG A 256 -7.69 -15.39 15.20
CA ARG A 256 -8.07 -13.98 15.16
C ARG A 256 -7.86 -13.40 13.76
N PRO A 257 -8.60 -12.34 13.36
CA PRO A 257 -8.38 -11.69 12.07
C PRO A 257 -6.93 -11.23 11.86
N GLN A 258 -6.28 -10.68 12.90
CA GLN A 258 -4.92 -10.16 12.78
C GLN A 258 -3.88 -11.24 12.46
N THR A 259 -4.01 -12.42 13.06
CA THR A 259 -3.07 -13.53 12.95
C THR A 259 -3.31 -14.34 11.67
N LEU A 260 -4.57 -14.64 11.34
CA LEU A 260 -4.93 -15.42 10.17
C LEU A 260 -4.64 -14.67 8.86
N PHE A 261 -4.94 -13.38 8.83
CA PHE A 261 -4.80 -12.55 7.63
C PHE A 261 -3.54 -11.69 7.64
N GLN A 262 -2.51 -12.04 8.41
CA GLN A 262 -1.23 -11.31 8.39
C GLN A 262 -0.54 -11.44 7.02
N PRO A 263 0.01 -10.35 6.43
CA PRO A 263 0.61 -10.39 5.08
C PRO A 263 1.68 -11.45 4.89
N THR A 264 2.50 -11.68 5.92
CA THR A 264 3.63 -12.62 5.86
C THR A 264 3.20 -14.08 5.96
N LYS A 265 2.03 -14.37 6.54
CA LYS A 265 1.58 -15.74 6.84
C LYS A 265 0.45 -16.20 5.93
N PHE A 266 -0.42 -15.27 5.51
CA PHE A 266 -1.61 -15.58 4.74
C PHE A 266 -1.35 -16.41 3.48
N PRO A 267 -0.36 -16.09 2.60
CA PRO A 267 -0.11 -16.90 1.41
C PRO A 267 0.25 -18.37 1.72
N ALA A 268 0.99 -18.59 2.82
CA ALA A 268 1.34 -19.94 3.26
C ALA A 268 0.14 -20.71 3.82
N TYR A 269 -0.75 -20.01 4.55
CA TYR A 269 -2.01 -20.60 5.00
C TYR A 269 -2.93 -20.93 3.84
N LEU A 270 -3.09 -20.02 2.87
CA LEU A 270 -3.89 -20.25 1.68
C LEU A 270 -3.41 -21.49 0.91
N LYS A 271 -2.10 -21.58 0.63
CA LYS A 271 -1.51 -22.78 0.00
C LYS A 271 -1.82 -24.07 0.76
N SER A 272 -1.72 -24.04 2.09
CA SER A 272 -2.02 -25.21 2.93
C SER A 272 -3.51 -25.55 2.93
N ALA A 273 -4.37 -24.53 2.95
CA ALA A 273 -5.81 -24.66 2.94
C ALA A 273 -6.32 -25.19 1.60
N THR A 274 -5.75 -24.76 0.47
CA THR A 274 -6.03 -25.31 -0.86
C THR A 274 -5.66 -26.79 -0.93
N ASN A 275 -4.48 -27.17 -0.43
CA ASN A 275 -4.08 -28.58 -0.39
C ASN A 275 -5.01 -29.42 0.50
N TRP A 276 -5.43 -28.87 1.64
CA TRP A 276 -6.39 -29.52 2.55
C TRP A 276 -7.78 -29.67 1.91
N ALA A 277 -8.26 -28.66 1.18
CA ALA A 277 -9.50 -28.74 0.42
C ALA A 277 -9.43 -29.79 -0.69
N ASN A 278 -8.33 -29.81 -1.46
CA ASN A 278 -8.10 -30.80 -2.52
C ASN A 278 -8.03 -32.23 -1.98
N ALA A 279 -7.63 -32.40 -0.73
CA ALA A 279 -7.61 -33.68 -0.03
C ALA A 279 -8.97 -34.08 0.58
N GLY A 280 -10.05 -33.36 0.29
CA GLY A 280 -11.39 -33.66 0.81
C GLY A 280 -11.68 -33.12 2.21
N ARG A 281 -10.93 -32.10 2.66
CA ARG A 281 -11.06 -31.51 4.00
C ARG A 281 -10.98 -32.55 5.14
N PRO A 282 -9.90 -33.35 5.19
CA PRO A 282 -9.75 -34.41 6.18
C PRO A 282 -9.84 -33.86 7.61
N ALA A 283 -10.43 -34.64 8.52
CA ALA A 283 -10.46 -34.31 9.94
C ALA A 283 -9.06 -34.41 10.55
N ARG A 284 -8.80 -33.62 11.59
CA ARG A 284 -7.53 -33.68 12.32
C ARG A 284 -7.70 -34.54 13.57
N VAL A 285 -7.14 -35.74 13.57
CA VAL A 285 -7.21 -36.69 14.70
C VAL A 285 -5.80 -36.93 15.25
N ASN A 286 -5.61 -36.79 16.56
CA ASN A 286 -4.31 -36.96 17.23
C ASN A 286 -3.17 -36.12 16.58
N GLY A 287 -3.50 -34.90 16.15
CA GLY A 287 -2.55 -33.97 15.55
C GLY A 287 -2.20 -34.22 14.07
N LYS A 288 -2.74 -35.28 13.45
CA LYS A 288 -2.53 -35.64 12.04
C LYS A 288 -3.83 -35.54 11.24
N TRP A 289 -3.74 -35.23 9.95
CA TRP A 289 -4.88 -35.25 9.03
C TRP A 289 -5.21 -36.70 8.66
N GLU A 290 -6.44 -37.12 8.92
CA GLU A 290 -6.91 -38.45 8.57
C GLU A 290 -7.25 -38.51 7.09
N ARG A 291 -6.47 -39.23 6.29
CA ARG A 291 -6.80 -39.44 4.88
C ARG A 291 -7.87 -40.53 4.81
N GLU A 292 -8.98 -40.26 4.12
CA GLU A 292 -9.93 -41.28 3.67
C GLU A 292 -9.31 -42.10 2.53
N ASP A 293 -8.13 -42.67 2.75
CA ASP A 293 -7.60 -43.67 1.86
C ASP A 293 -8.14 -45.01 2.35
N GLY A 294 -9.07 -45.60 1.60
CA GLY A 294 -9.48 -47.01 1.71
C GLY A 294 -8.34 -47.98 1.38
N ILE A 295 -7.15 -47.77 1.94
CA ILE A 295 -5.92 -48.50 1.67
C ILE A 295 -5.29 -48.90 3.01
N PHE A 296 -5.40 -50.21 3.28
CA PHE A 296 -4.63 -51.03 4.23
C PHE A 296 -3.55 -50.28 5.02
N LYS A 297 -3.85 -49.93 6.27
CA LYS A 297 -2.82 -49.62 7.27
C LYS A 297 -1.98 -50.90 7.42
N SER A 298 -0.75 -50.92 6.92
CA SER A 298 0.21 -51.98 7.23
C SER A 298 0.51 -51.96 8.73
N SER A 299 -0.33 -52.65 9.49
CA SER A 299 -0.12 -52.93 10.90
C SER A 299 0.86 -54.09 11.02
N PHE A 300 2.07 -53.80 11.48
CA PHE A 300 3.06 -54.82 11.85
C PHE A 300 2.75 -55.46 13.21
N GLN A 301 1.65 -55.08 13.88
CA GLN A 301 1.29 -55.64 15.19
C GLN A 301 0.85 -57.10 15.14
N ASN A 302 0.52 -57.62 13.95
CA ASN A 302 0.06 -59.00 13.77
C ASN A 302 0.95 -59.83 12.83
N THR A 303 2.20 -59.40 12.61
CA THR A 303 3.17 -60.16 11.82
C THR A 303 3.87 -61.17 12.73
N ASP A 304 3.63 -62.46 12.50
CA ASP A 304 4.31 -63.55 13.21
C ASP A 304 5.75 -63.68 12.69
N TYR A 305 6.71 -63.17 13.47
CA TYR A 305 8.13 -63.24 13.17
C TYR A 305 8.76 -64.58 13.56
N SER A 306 7.99 -65.55 14.07
CA SER A 306 8.53 -66.87 14.47
C SER A 306 8.92 -67.76 13.29
N LYS A 307 8.44 -67.46 12.08
CA LYS A 307 8.71 -68.23 10.86
C LYS A 307 9.53 -67.41 9.87
N VAL A 308 10.70 -67.93 9.49
CA VAL A 308 11.51 -67.35 8.41
C VAL A 308 10.81 -67.62 7.08
N PRO A 309 10.52 -66.58 6.26
CA PRO A 309 9.90 -66.76 4.96
C PRO A 309 10.77 -67.59 4.01
N ALA A 310 10.14 -68.40 3.16
CA ALA A 310 10.84 -69.21 2.16
C ALA A 310 11.73 -68.34 1.26
N GLY A 311 13.01 -68.71 1.14
CA GLY A 311 14.02 -67.97 0.35
C GLY A 311 15.01 -67.15 1.18
N PHE A 312 14.83 -67.01 2.49
CA PHE A 312 15.83 -66.40 3.38
C PHE A 312 16.74 -67.47 4.02
N ARG A 313 18.04 -67.17 4.18
CA ARG A 313 19.01 -68.07 4.83
C ARG A 313 18.54 -68.37 6.27
N GLY A 314 18.30 -69.65 6.55
CA GLY A 314 17.78 -70.14 7.84
C GLY A 314 16.41 -70.83 7.78
N ALA A 315 15.76 -70.89 6.62
CA ALA A 315 14.42 -71.47 6.48
C ALA A 315 14.35 -73.01 6.59
N ASN A 316 15.47 -73.73 6.69
CA ASN A 316 15.52 -75.16 6.96
C ASN A 316 16.83 -75.51 7.69
N SER A 317 16.74 -75.81 8.98
CA SER A 317 17.71 -76.59 9.75
C SER A 317 16.95 -77.33 10.83
#